data_AF-A0A9Q1MNR4-F1
#
_entry.id   AF-A0A9Q1MNR4-F1
#
_cell.length_a   1.000
_cell.length_b   1.000
_cell.length_c   1.000
_cell.angle_alpha   90.00
_cell.angle_beta   90.00
_cell.angle_gamma   90.00
#
_symmetry.space_group_name_H-M   'P 1'
#
loop_
_entity.id
_entity.type
_entity.pdbx_description
1 polymer ?
#
loop_
_entity_poly.entity_id
_entity_poly.type
_entity_poly.pdbx_seq_one_letter_code
_entity_poly.pdbx_strand_id
1 'polypeptide(L)'
;MTVGFLSASIRSVADARVGDIITHFNRKAEQSLPGYKEATPMVFCGLFPVDADQYTESDLIKLDIVINGDRVEPLATIVHKDKAYSVGRALTQKLKELIPRQIFKVPIQATIGSKVIASEAISAIRKDVLAKCYGGDISRKKKLLKKQAEGKKRMKAIGKVDVPQEAFMAVLKLEKEVL
;
A
#
# COMPACT_ATOMS: atom_id res chain seq x y z
N MET A 1 32.87 -1.28 33.78
CA MET A 1 31.45 -1.58 33.47
C MET A 1 30.77 -1.92 34.76
N THR A 2 29.89 -1.05 35.26
CA THR A 2 29.13 -1.33 36.50
C THR A 2 27.87 -2.08 36.10
N VAL A 3 27.78 -3.35 36.47
CA VAL A 3 26.56 -4.15 36.29
C VAL A 3 25.68 -3.91 37.51
N GLY A 4 24.50 -3.31 37.29
CA GLY A 4 23.48 -3.15 38.32
C GLY A 4 22.44 -4.26 38.21
N PHE A 5 21.87 -4.69 39.33
CA PHE A 5 20.75 -5.63 39.37
C PHE A 5 19.55 -4.95 40.02
N LEU A 6 18.35 -5.30 39.53
CA LEU A 6 17.07 -4.92 40.12
C LEU A 6 16.43 -6.20 40.66
N SER A 7 16.14 -6.22 41.96
CA SER A 7 15.44 -7.34 42.58
C SER A 7 13.98 -6.95 42.80
N ALA A 8 13.07 -7.70 42.19
CA ALA A 8 11.64 -7.62 42.45
C ALA A 8 11.24 -8.85 43.28
N SER A 9 10.34 -8.67 44.24
CA SER A 9 9.84 -9.74 45.13
C SER A 9 8.87 -10.68 44.41
N ILE A 10 9.34 -11.31 43.33
CA ILE A 10 8.57 -12.25 42.52
C ILE A 10 8.87 -13.66 43.02
N ARG A 11 7.81 -14.40 43.36
CA ARG A 11 7.91 -15.75 43.96
C ARG A 11 8.10 -16.86 42.92
N SER A 12 7.55 -16.68 41.71
CA SER A 12 7.70 -17.59 40.57
C SER A 12 7.83 -16.80 39.27
N VAL A 13 8.66 -17.27 38.34
CA VAL A 13 8.85 -16.63 37.02
C VAL A 13 7.53 -16.50 36.25
N ALA A 14 6.57 -17.40 36.47
CA ALA A 14 5.25 -17.34 35.86
C ALA A 14 4.39 -16.15 36.34
N ASP A 15 4.69 -15.59 37.51
CA ASP A 15 3.97 -14.43 38.06
C ASP A 15 4.53 -13.10 37.54
N ALA A 16 5.66 -13.13 36.82
CA ALA A 16 6.26 -11.95 36.23
C ALA A 16 5.40 -11.45 35.06
N ARG A 17 4.58 -10.43 35.30
CA ARG A 17 3.84 -9.73 34.24
C ARG A 17 4.83 -8.94 33.38
N VAL A 18 4.89 -9.26 32.09
CA VAL A 18 5.71 -8.52 31.12
C VAL A 18 4.97 -7.24 30.74
N GLY A 19 5.58 -6.08 30.91
CA GLY A 19 4.97 -4.81 30.49
C GLY A 19 5.32 -3.58 31.30
N ASP A 20 5.97 -3.74 32.46
CA ASP A 20 6.41 -2.61 33.27
C ASP A 20 7.57 -1.84 32.62
N ILE A 21 7.53 -0.51 32.71
CA ILE A 21 8.55 0.37 32.13
C ILE A 21 9.47 0.86 33.24
N ILE A 22 10.73 0.44 33.19
CA ILE A 22 11.78 0.93 34.09
C ILE A 22 12.45 2.13 33.43
N THR A 23 12.38 3.30 34.07
CA THR A 23 13.04 4.52 33.58
C THR A 23 14.10 4.98 34.58
N HIS A 24 15.13 5.66 34.09
CA HIS A 24 16.19 6.19 34.93
C HIS A 24 15.72 7.48 35.62
N PHE A 25 16.04 7.67 36.90
CA PHE A 25 15.56 8.82 37.69
C PHE A 25 15.90 10.18 37.03
N ASN A 26 17.14 10.32 36.53
CA ASN A 26 17.62 11.53 35.86
C ASN A 26 17.19 11.66 34.39
N ARG A 27 16.60 10.62 33.80
CA ARG A 27 16.19 10.59 32.38
C ARG A 27 14.90 9.79 32.23
N LYS A 28 13.81 10.39 32.70
CA LYS A 28 12.47 9.82 32.62
C LYS A 28 12.01 9.76 31.15
N ALA A 29 11.19 8.77 30.82
CA ALA A 29 10.51 8.73 29.54
C ALA A 29 9.44 9.83 29.50
N GLU A 30 9.28 10.51 28.36
CA GLU A 30 8.26 11.56 28.20
C GLU A 30 6.84 10.99 28.22
N GLN A 31 6.66 9.75 27.74
CA GLN A 31 5.40 9.03 27.74
C GLN A 31 5.64 7.55 28.03
N SER A 32 4.73 6.93 28.79
CA SER A 32 4.72 5.48 28.98
C SER A 32 4.34 4.80 27.67
N LEU A 33 5.14 3.81 27.27
CA LEU A 33 4.78 2.91 26.18
C LEU A 33 3.46 2.16 26.53
N PRO A 34 2.60 1.89 25.54
CA PRO A 34 1.46 1.01 25.75
C PRO A 34 2.02 -0.35 26.14
N GLY A 35 1.75 -0.78 27.38
CA GLY A 35 2.27 -2.03 27.92
C GLY A 35 1.94 -3.23 27.03
N TYR A 36 2.59 -4.37 27.30
CA TYR A 36 2.33 -5.59 26.54
C TYR A 36 0.86 -5.96 26.65
N LYS A 37 0.17 -6.10 25.51
CA LYS A 37 -1.18 -6.65 25.49
C LYS A 37 -1.04 -8.15 25.73
N GLU A 38 -1.70 -8.65 26.77
CA GLU A 38 -1.82 -10.10 26.98
C GLU A 38 -2.34 -10.73 25.70
N ALA A 39 -1.62 -11.75 25.22
CA ALA A 39 -2.07 -12.53 24.08
C ALA A 39 -3.33 -13.28 24.51
N THR A 40 -4.51 -12.71 24.24
CA THR A 40 -5.76 -13.45 24.39
C THR A 40 -5.69 -14.62 23.41
N PRO A 41 -5.68 -15.89 23.87
CA PRO A 41 -5.74 -17.01 22.96
C PRO A 41 -7.09 -16.94 22.23
N MET A 42 -7.07 -16.47 20.99
CA MET A 42 -8.24 -16.55 20.13
C MET A 42 -8.34 -18.02 19.71
N VAL A 43 -9.28 -18.75 20.30
CA VAL A 43 -9.73 -20.02 19.72
C VAL A 43 -10.48 -19.66 18.45
N PHE A 44 -9.79 -19.73 17.32
CA PHE A 44 -10.43 -19.58 16.01
C PHE A 44 -11.14 -20.89 15.69
N CYS A 45 -12.39 -21.05 16.13
CA CYS A 45 -13.24 -22.12 15.64
C CYS A 45 -13.78 -21.69 14.27
N GLY A 46 -12.98 -21.91 13.23
CA GLY A 46 -13.51 -21.88 11.88
C GLY A 46 -14.30 -23.17 11.66
N LEU A 47 -15.60 -23.05 11.40
CA LEU A 47 -16.40 -24.14 10.82
C LEU A 47 -15.94 -24.31 9.38
N PHE A 48 -14.81 -24.98 9.21
CA PHE A 48 -14.36 -25.44 7.91
C PHE A 48 -14.95 -26.83 7.70
N PRO A 49 -15.49 -27.12 6.51
CA PRO A 49 -15.87 -28.47 6.17
C PRO A 49 -14.68 -29.41 6.36
N VAL A 50 -14.92 -30.55 6.99
CA VAL A 50 -13.88 -31.54 7.30
C VAL A 50 -13.35 -32.21 6.04
N ASP A 51 -14.17 -32.24 4.98
CA ASP A 51 -13.86 -32.85 3.71
C ASP A 51 -13.96 -31.82 2.57
N ALA A 52 -13.10 -31.98 1.56
CA ALA A 52 -12.98 -31.03 0.44
C ALA A 52 -14.22 -31.01 -0.48
N ASP A 53 -14.99 -32.09 -0.50
CA ASP A 53 -16.23 -32.28 -1.26
C ASP A 53 -17.45 -31.52 -0.68
N GLN A 54 -17.32 -30.98 0.52
CA GLN A 54 -18.34 -30.14 1.14
C GLN A 54 -18.21 -28.64 0.75
N TYR A 55 -17.15 -28.25 0.05
CA TYR A 55 -17.03 -26.89 -0.50
C TYR A 55 -17.92 -26.75 -1.75
N THR A 56 -18.73 -25.69 -1.81
CA THR A 56 -19.57 -25.40 -2.97
C THR A 56 -18.75 -24.75 -4.09
N GLU A 57 -18.95 -25.19 -5.33
CA GLU A 57 -18.37 -24.52 -6.50
C GLU A 57 -18.87 -23.06 -6.62
N SER A 58 -17.99 -22.16 -7.02
CA SER A 58 -18.28 -20.75 -7.24
C SER A 58 -17.44 -20.20 -8.39
N ASP A 59 -17.99 -19.26 -9.17
CA ASP A 59 -17.30 -18.66 -10.33
C ASP A 59 -16.33 -17.58 -9.84
N LEU A 60 -15.18 -18.05 -9.35
CA LEU A 60 -14.10 -17.22 -8.81
C LEU A 60 -13.06 -16.92 -9.88
N ILE A 61 -12.57 -15.69 -9.86
CA ILE A 61 -11.50 -15.24 -10.73
C ILE A 61 -10.40 -14.55 -9.94
N LYS A 62 -9.16 -14.67 -10.45
CA LYS A 62 -8.02 -13.93 -9.94
C LYS A 62 -7.97 -12.55 -10.57
N LEU A 63 -8.06 -11.51 -9.74
CA LEU A 63 -7.91 -10.11 -10.12
C LEU A 63 -6.49 -9.65 -9.77
N ASP A 64 -5.74 -9.22 -10.78
CA ASP A 64 -4.38 -8.70 -10.64
C ASP A 64 -4.35 -7.19 -10.83
N ILE A 65 -3.45 -6.50 -10.11
CA ILE A 65 -3.19 -5.06 -10.29
C ILE A 65 -1.85 -4.85 -10.98
N VAL A 66 -1.84 -3.98 -12.00
CA VAL A 66 -0.67 -3.59 -12.77
C VAL A 66 -0.47 -2.08 -12.69
N ILE A 67 0.72 -1.65 -12.28
CA ILE A 67 1.09 -0.24 -12.13
C ILE A 67 2.28 0.06 -13.04
N ASN A 68 2.12 1.00 -13.98
CA ASN A 68 3.14 1.33 -14.99
C ASN A 68 3.69 0.13 -15.81
N GLY A 69 2.95 -0.98 -15.90
CA GLY A 69 3.37 -2.22 -16.56
C GLY A 69 3.93 -3.27 -15.61
N ASP A 70 4.21 -2.90 -14.36
CA ASP A 70 4.69 -3.83 -13.32
C ASP A 70 3.51 -4.46 -12.58
N ARG A 71 3.52 -5.79 -12.45
CA ARG A 71 2.51 -6.52 -11.67
C ARG A 71 2.79 -6.36 -10.18
N VAL A 72 1.75 -6.02 -9.41
CA VAL A 72 1.83 -5.86 -7.96
C VAL A 72 1.16 -7.06 -7.31
N GLU A 73 1.91 -8.15 -7.17
CA GLU A 73 1.41 -9.42 -6.61
C GLU A 73 0.73 -9.30 -5.24
N PRO A 74 1.21 -8.46 -4.29
CA PRO A 74 0.55 -8.33 -2.99
C PRO A 74 -0.89 -7.79 -3.05
N LEU A 75 -1.28 -7.16 -4.15
CA LEU A 75 -2.63 -6.63 -4.37
C LEU A 75 -3.50 -7.54 -5.23
N ALA A 76 -3.05 -8.77 -5.51
CA ALA A 76 -3.86 -9.75 -6.23
C ALA A 76 -4.93 -10.34 -5.31
N THR A 77 -6.18 -10.29 -5.75
CA THR A 77 -7.34 -10.72 -4.95
C THR A 77 -8.17 -11.73 -5.73
N ILE A 78 -8.71 -12.74 -5.06
CA ILE A 78 -9.70 -13.65 -5.64
C ILE A 78 -11.09 -13.06 -5.41
N VAL A 79 -11.85 -12.87 -6.48
CA VAL A 79 -13.18 -12.26 -6.44
C VAL A 79 -14.17 -13.06 -7.27
N HIS A 80 -15.46 -12.99 -6.93
CA HIS A 80 -16.51 -13.54 -7.79
C HIS A 80 -16.56 -12.79 -9.12
N LYS A 81 -16.75 -13.51 -10.22
CA LYS A 81 -16.74 -12.95 -11.58
C LYS A 81 -17.69 -11.77 -11.77
N ASP A 82 -18.89 -11.82 -11.20
CA ASP A 82 -19.89 -10.74 -11.30
C ASP A 82 -19.43 -9.44 -10.60
N LYS A 83 -18.68 -9.57 -9.51
CA LYS A 83 -18.16 -8.43 -8.73
C LYS A 83 -16.79 -7.94 -9.21
N ALA A 84 -16.16 -8.64 -10.15
CA ALA A 84 -14.78 -8.35 -10.56
C ALA A 84 -14.58 -6.92 -11.08
N TYR A 85 -15.52 -6.42 -11.89
CA TYR A 85 -15.42 -5.07 -12.46
C TYR A 85 -15.57 -3.98 -11.40
N SER A 86 -16.53 -4.11 -10.49
CA SER A 86 -16.77 -3.12 -9.42
C SER A 86 -15.60 -3.07 -8.45
N VAL A 87 -15.10 -4.23 -8.02
CA VAL A 87 -13.93 -4.32 -7.13
C VAL A 87 -12.68 -3.76 -7.83
N GLY A 88 -12.41 -4.17 -9.07
CA GLY A 88 -11.25 -3.67 -9.82
C GLY A 88 -11.29 -2.15 -10.02
N ARG A 89 -12.47 -1.57 -10.25
CA ARG A 89 -12.64 -0.12 -10.37
C ARG A 89 -12.43 0.60 -9.04
N ALA A 90 -12.98 0.08 -7.94
CA ALA A 90 -12.77 0.65 -6.61
C ALA A 90 -11.29 0.64 -6.20
N LEU A 91 -10.60 -0.48 -6.43
CA LEU A 91 -9.15 -0.63 -6.16
C LEU A 91 -8.32 0.37 -6.95
N THR A 92 -8.52 0.45 -8.27
CA THR A 92 -7.76 1.37 -9.13
C THR A 92 -8.01 2.84 -8.81
N GLN A 93 -9.24 3.22 -8.42
CA GLN A 93 -9.56 4.58 -7.99
C GLN A 93 -8.88 4.93 -6.67
N LYS A 94 -8.87 4.02 -5.70
CA LYS A 94 -8.22 4.24 -4.40
C LYS A 94 -6.71 4.33 -4.50
N LEU A 95 -6.09 3.47 -5.31
CA LEU A 95 -4.66 3.54 -5.59
C LEU A 95 -4.27 4.88 -6.24
N LYS A 96 -5.13 5.46 -7.07
CA LYS A 96 -4.92 6.79 -7.66
C LYS A 96 -4.93 7.92 -6.62
N GLU A 97 -5.72 7.79 -5.56
CA GLU A 97 -5.77 8.76 -4.45
C GLU A 97 -4.54 8.64 -3.55
N LEU A 98 -4.07 7.42 -3.30
CA LEU A 98 -3.01 7.13 -2.32
C LEU A 98 -1.60 7.27 -2.89
N ILE A 99 -1.40 6.96 -4.18
CA ILE A 99 -0.08 7.03 -4.80
C ILE A 99 0.23 8.48 -5.23
N PRO A 100 1.37 9.04 -4.80
CA PRO A 100 1.73 10.41 -5.14
C PRO A 100 1.95 10.58 -6.65
N ARG A 101 1.63 11.77 -7.16
CA ARG A 101 1.80 12.11 -8.57
C ARG A 101 3.28 12.16 -8.96
N GLN A 102 3.62 11.54 -10.07
CA GLN A 102 4.97 11.54 -10.63
C GLN A 102 5.10 12.55 -11.78
N ILE A 103 6.33 12.78 -12.27
CA ILE A 103 6.61 13.69 -13.40
C ILE A 103 6.04 13.15 -14.73
N PHE A 104 5.72 11.85 -14.78
CA PHE A 104 5.11 11.17 -15.90
C PHE A 104 3.72 10.61 -15.54
N LYS A 105 2.93 10.25 -16.56
CA LYS A 105 1.60 9.66 -16.36
C LYS A 105 1.77 8.20 -15.97
N VAL A 106 1.25 7.83 -14.80
CA VAL A 106 1.30 6.46 -14.27
C VAL A 106 -0.05 5.78 -14.53
N PRO A 107 -0.14 4.78 -15.42
CA PRO A 107 -1.34 3.97 -15.57
C PRO A 107 -1.44 2.96 -14.43
N ILE A 108 -2.65 2.80 -13.88
CA ILE A 108 -3.02 1.76 -12.91
C ILE A 108 -4.12 0.94 -13.58
N GLN A 109 -3.96 -0.37 -13.62
CA GLN A 109 -4.85 -1.27 -14.34
C GLN A 109 -5.22 -2.45 -13.45
N ALA A 110 -6.48 -2.83 -13.47
CA ALA A 110 -6.94 -4.09 -12.94
C ALA A 110 -7.14 -5.07 -14.10
N THR A 111 -6.55 -6.25 -13.99
CA THR A 111 -6.50 -7.27 -15.04
C THR A 111 -7.02 -8.60 -14.54
N ILE A 112 -7.71 -9.33 -15.41
CA ILE A 112 -8.00 -10.75 -15.23
C ILE A 112 -7.12 -11.49 -16.23
N GLY A 113 -6.05 -12.12 -15.74
CA GLY A 113 -5.00 -12.68 -16.59
C GLY A 113 -4.38 -11.62 -17.51
N SER A 114 -4.67 -11.68 -18.80
CA SER A 114 -4.16 -10.75 -19.83
C SER A 114 -5.12 -9.60 -20.14
N LYS A 115 -6.39 -9.70 -19.72
CA LYS A 115 -7.43 -8.75 -20.10
C LYS A 115 -7.54 -7.64 -19.06
N VAL A 116 -7.37 -6.38 -19.48
CA VAL A 116 -7.62 -5.21 -18.63
C VAL A 116 -9.14 -5.01 -18.51
N ILE A 117 -9.65 -4.99 -17.29
CA ILE A 117 -11.08 -4.74 -17.01
C ILE A 117 -11.38 -3.30 -16.57
N ALA A 118 -10.47 -2.71 -15.79
CA ALA A 118 -10.58 -1.33 -15.31
C ALA A 118 -9.21 -0.67 -15.42
N SER A 119 -9.19 0.60 -15.84
CA SER A 119 -7.96 1.37 -15.96
C SER A 119 -8.18 2.79 -15.50
N GLU A 120 -7.29 3.24 -14.63
CA GLU A 120 -7.18 4.62 -14.18
C GLU A 120 -5.76 5.13 -14.43
N ALA A 121 -5.57 6.45 -14.36
CA ALA A 121 -4.24 7.01 -14.50
C ALA A 121 -4.01 8.19 -13.57
N ILE A 122 -2.84 8.20 -12.95
CA ILE A 122 -2.35 9.32 -12.16
C ILE A 122 -1.78 10.37 -13.11
N SER A 123 -2.29 11.59 -12.99
CA SER A 123 -1.87 12.72 -13.80
C SER A 123 -0.43 13.12 -13.49
N ALA A 124 0.34 13.39 -14.55
CA ALA A 124 1.72 13.81 -14.47
C ALA A 124 1.85 15.24 -13.93
N ILE A 125 2.77 15.46 -13.00
CA ILE A 125 3.20 16.81 -12.60
C ILE A 125 3.86 17.51 -13.79
N ARG A 126 3.54 18.79 -14.00
CA ARG A 126 4.15 19.62 -15.04
C ARG A 126 4.85 20.80 -14.37
N LYS A 127 6.18 20.86 -14.50
CA LYS A 127 6.93 22.08 -14.18
C LYS A 127 6.63 23.12 -15.27
N ASP A 128 6.33 24.35 -14.87
CA ASP A 128 6.21 25.44 -15.83
C ASP A 128 7.62 25.84 -16.33
N VAL A 129 7.95 25.32 -17.51
CA VAL A 129 9.23 25.62 -18.19
C VAL A 129 9.20 26.97 -18.91
N LEU A 130 8.02 27.57 -19.07
CA LEU A 130 7.83 28.81 -19.83
C LEU A 130 7.80 30.06 -18.94
N ALA A 131 7.83 29.90 -17.61
CA ALA A 131 7.77 31.00 -16.63
C ALA A 131 8.81 32.12 -16.84
N LYS A 132 9.93 31.83 -17.52
CA LYS A 132 11.00 32.81 -17.83
C LYS A 132 11.01 33.27 -19.28
N CYS A 133 10.01 32.90 -20.08
CA CYS A 133 9.89 33.31 -21.47
C CYS A 133 9.10 34.62 -21.57
N TYR A 134 9.77 35.75 -21.35
CA TYR A 134 9.17 37.10 -21.31
C TYR A 134 8.87 37.73 -22.69
N GLY A 135 8.62 36.91 -23.72
CA GLY A 135 8.42 37.43 -25.08
C GLY A 135 7.67 36.50 -26.03
N GLY A 136 7.53 36.97 -27.28
CA GLY A 136 6.83 36.30 -28.38
C GLY A 136 7.64 35.23 -29.12
N ASP A 137 8.86 34.89 -28.68
CA ASP A 137 9.71 33.89 -29.32
C ASP A 137 9.12 32.47 -29.19
N ILE A 138 8.33 32.09 -30.19
CA ILE A 138 7.68 30.78 -30.31
C ILE A 138 8.72 29.66 -30.43
N SER A 139 9.87 29.93 -31.05
CA SER A 139 10.92 28.92 -31.27
C SER A 139 11.51 28.45 -29.94
N ARG A 140 11.82 29.38 -29.04
CA ARG A 140 12.33 29.08 -27.69
C ARG A 140 11.32 28.30 -26.85
N LYS A 141 10.03 28.69 -26.89
CA LYS A 141 8.94 27.97 -26.20
C LYS A 141 8.82 26.52 -26.70
N LYS A 142 8.83 26.30 -28.03
CA LYS A 142 8.78 24.96 -28.63
C LYS A 142 9.96 24.09 -28.22
N LYS A 143 11.18 24.64 -28.19
CA LYS A 143 12.39 23.92 -27.78
C LYS A 143 12.30 23.40 -26.34
N LEU A 144 11.77 24.22 -25.43
CA LEU A 144 11.58 23.85 -24.01
C LEU A 144 10.51 22.76 -23.84
N LEU A 145 9.39 22.88 -24.54
CA LEU A 145 8.32 21.88 -24.53
C LEU A 145 8.80 20.54 -25.10
N LYS A 146 9.60 20.54 -26.18
CA LYS A 146 10.17 19.32 -26.76
C LYS A 146 11.08 18.59 -25.78
N LYS A 147 11.99 19.33 -25.12
CA LYS A 147 12.87 18.76 -24.06
C LYS A 147 12.06 18.19 -22.89
N GLN A 148 10.98 18.86 -22.50
CA GLN A 148 10.11 18.36 -21.43
C GLN A 148 9.40 17.06 -21.82
N ALA A 149 8.89 16.96 -23.06
CA ALA A 149 8.22 15.77 -23.56
C ALA A 149 9.19 14.56 -23.63
N GLU A 150 10.39 14.77 -24.18
CA GLU A 150 11.45 13.75 -24.23
C GLU A 150 11.87 13.30 -22.84
N GLY A 151 12.06 14.25 -21.91
CA GLY A 151 12.35 13.96 -20.51
C GLY A 151 11.26 13.10 -19.87
N LYS A 152 9.98 13.44 -20.05
CA LYS A 152 8.86 12.64 -19.52
C LYS A 152 8.80 11.23 -20.10
N LYS A 153 9.08 11.07 -21.40
CA LYS A 153 9.11 9.76 -22.06
C LYS A 153 10.24 8.90 -21.50
N ARG A 154 11.42 9.47 -21.30
CA ARG A 154 12.57 8.79 -20.68
C ARG A 154 12.27 8.40 -19.23
N MET A 155 11.69 9.31 -18.45
CA MET A 155 11.29 9.03 -17.06
C MET A 155 10.24 7.92 -16.98
N LYS A 156 9.31 7.83 -17.93
CA LYS A 156 8.31 6.76 -17.95
C LYS A 156 8.92 5.38 -18.20
N ALA A 157 9.92 5.28 -19.07
CA ALA A 157 10.55 4.01 -19.43
C ALA A 157 11.41 3.42 -18.30
N ILE A 158 11.99 4.28 -17.45
CA ILE A 158 12.90 3.88 -16.38
C ILE A 158 12.21 3.93 -15.00
N GLY A 159 11.10 4.67 -14.89
CA GLY A 159 10.43 4.95 -13.63
C GLY A 159 9.70 3.75 -13.08
N LYS A 160 10.31 3.08 -12.09
CA LYS A 160 9.59 2.19 -11.17
C LYS A 160 8.73 3.03 -10.23
N VAL A 161 7.50 2.59 -9.98
CA VAL A 161 6.58 3.28 -9.07
C VAL A 161 6.52 2.47 -7.79
N ASP A 162 7.17 2.97 -6.75
CA ASP A 162 7.09 2.36 -5.43
C ASP A 162 5.75 2.69 -4.78
N VAL A 163 5.05 1.66 -4.31
CA VAL A 163 3.76 1.78 -3.64
C VAL A 163 3.99 1.94 -2.14
N PRO A 164 3.55 3.05 -1.52
CA PRO A 164 3.71 3.24 -0.07
C PRO A 164 2.97 2.17 0.74
N GLN A 165 3.51 1.81 1.90
CA GLN A 165 2.89 0.83 2.80
C GLN A 165 1.51 1.29 3.30
N GLU A 166 1.33 2.60 3.49
CA GLU A 166 0.04 3.19 3.87
C GLU A 166 -1.04 2.93 2.81
N ALA A 167 -0.67 3.03 1.53
CA ALA A 167 -1.57 2.79 0.42
C ALA A 167 -2.02 1.32 0.40
N PHE A 168 -1.10 0.40 0.72
CA PHE A 168 -1.37 -1.03 0.82
C PHE A 168 -2.37 -1.34 1.95
N MET A 169 -2.14 -0.82 3.16
CA MET A 169 -3.02 -1.04 4.31
C MET A 169 -4.42 -0.45 4.12
N ALA A 170 -4.53 0.66 3.40
CA ALA A 170 -5.82 1.26 3.07
C ALA A 170 -6.64 0.40 2.09
N VAL A 171 -5.96 -0.24 1.14
CA VAL A 171 -6.59 -1.15 0.18
C VAL A 171 -7.08 -2.44 0.87
N LEU A 172 -6.29 -3.03 1.76
CA LEU A 172 -6.70 -4.23 2.52
C LEU A 172 -7.92 -4.00 3.41
N LYS A 173 -8.12 -2.78 3.93
CA LYS A 173 -9.31 -2.46 4.71
C LYS A 173 -10.57 -2.44 3.86
N LEU A 174 -10.45 -2.06 2.59
CA LEU A 174 -11.57 -2.00 1.64
C LEU A 174 -12.09 -3.37 1.25
N GLU A 175 -11.22 -4.38 1.17
CA GLU A 175 -11.66 -5.76 0.94
C GLU A 175 -12.68 -6.20 1.98
N LYS A 176 -12.51 -5.83 3.25
CA LYS A 176 -13.44 -6.19 4.34
C LYS A 176 -14.79 -5.47 4.30
N GLU A 177 -14.90 -4.37 3.57
CA GLU A 177 -16.16 -3.61 3.44
C GLU A 177 -16.94 -3.97 2.17
N VAL A 178 -16.28 -4.57 1.18
CA VAL A 178 -16.85 -4.86 -0.16
C VAL A 178 -17.10 -6.37 -0.38
N LEU A 179 -16.38 -7.24 0.34
CA LEU A 179 -16.67 -8.68 0.46
C LEU A 179 -17.60 -8.94 1.65
#